data_AF-A0A5C9F0J3-F1
#
_entry.id   AF-A0A5C9F0J3-F1
#
_cell.length_a   1.000
_cell.length_b   1.000
_cell.length_c   1.000
_cell.angle_alpha   90.00
_cell.angle_beta   90.00
_cell.angle_gamma   90.00
#
_symmetry.space_group_name_H-M   'P 1'
#
loop_
_entity.id
_entity.type
_entity.pdbx_description
1 polymer ?
#
loop_
_entity_poly.entity_id
_entity_poly.type
_entity_poly.pdbx_seq_one_letter_code
_entity_poly.pdbx_strand_id
1 'polypeptide(L)'
;MDLEPLGIVFLFNMDEGKPEEVSKRFSEQFSGVTETLVRQGLLELVELKKILDEKKVYWGGIKKDFEKVLQNSDMIGDLAWQVFQNHTNIEASEDVKALIYDGEQAPWNFSLIVCVLYE
;
A
#
# COMPACT_ATOMS: atom_id res chain seq x y z
N MET A 1 -18.45 -12.32 8.43
CA MET A 1 -18.19 -10.93 8.80
C MET A 1 -17.26 -10.44 7.73
N ASP A 2 -17.70 -9.49 6.91
CA ASP A 2 -16.83 -8.88 5.93
C ASP A 2 -15.88 -7.95 6.69
N LEU A 3 -14.57 -8.12 6.46
CA LEU A 3 -13.52 -7.34 7.10
C LEU A 3 -13.57 -5.91 6.55
N GLU A 4 -13.64 -4.89 7.40
CA GLU A 4 -13.73 -3.50 6.97
C GLU A 4 -12.34 -2.94 6.62
N PRO A 5 -12.11 -2.42 5.40
CA PRO A 5 -10.85 -1.78 5.05
C PRO A 5 -10.60 -0.51 5.86
N LEU A 6 -9.46 -0.47 6.53
CA LEU A 6 -9.01 0.66 7.36
C LEU A 6 -8.23 1.71 6.58
N GLY A 7 -7.42 1.29 5.61
CA GLY A 7 -6.53 2.19 4.89
C GLY A 7 -5.69 1.50 3.84
N ILE A 8 -4.95 2.31 3.08
CA ILE A 8 -4.05 1.85 2.03
C ILE A 8 -2.63 2.29 2.35
N VAL A 9 -1.68 1.35 2.25
CA VAL A 9 -0.25 1.63 2.41
C VAL A 9 0.51 1.25 1.15
N PHE A 10 1.30 2.19 0.66
CA PHE A 10 2.20 2.02 -0.47
C PHE A 10 3.63 1.78 0.04
N LEU A 11 4.17 0.59 -0.18
CA LEU A 11 5.56 0.27 0.17
C LEU A 11 6.43 0.25 -1.09
N PHE A 12 7.63 0.82 -1.00
CA PHE A 12 8.58 0.93 -2.10
C PHE A 12 10.03 0.81 -1.59
N ASN A 13 10.98 0.54 -2.48
CA ASN A 13 12.40 0.53 -2.11
C ASN A 13 12.91 1.97 -1.88
N MET A 14 13.53 2.25 -0.74
CA MET A 14 14.13 3.58 -0.47
C MET A 14 15.23 3.99 -1.45
N ASP A 15 15.82 3.05 -2.18
CA ASP A 15 16.77 3.37 -3.25
C ASP A 15 16.13 4.20 -4.38
N GLU A 16 14.80 4.17 -4.53
CA GLU A 16 14.04 4.96 -5.50
C GLU A 16 13.90 6.44 -5.13
N GLY A 17 14.20 6.80 -3.88
CA GLY A 17 14.15 8.17 -3.38
C GLY A 17 13.34 8.33 -2.09
N LYS A 18 13.00 9.58 -1.75
CA LYS A 18 12.19 9.86 -0.56
C LYS A 18 10.69 9.64 -0.85
N PRO A 19 9.87 9.30 0.16
CA PRO A 19 8.43 9.09 -0.02
C PRO A 19 7.71 10.23 -0.76
N GLU A 20 8.06 11.48 -0.49
CA GLU A 20 7.46 12.66 -1.15
C GLU A 20 7.78 12.71 -2.66
N GLU A 21 8.99 12.32 -3.06
CA GLU A 21 9.44 12.31 -4.45
C GLU A 21 8.81 11.15 -5.22
N VAL A 22 8.81 9.97 -4.61
CA VAL A 22 8.25 8.74 -5.19
C VAL A 22 6.73 8.85 -5.34
N SER A 23 6.02 9.32 -4.31
CA SER A 23 4.57 9.53 -4.39
C SER A 23 4.19 10.57 -5.46
N LYS A 24 4.99 11.62 -5.64
CA LYS A 24 4.79 12.60 -6.71
C LYS A 24 4.97 11.97 -8.10
N ARG A 25 6.04 11.18 -8.31
CA ARG A 25 6.26 10.42 -9.57
C ARG A 25 5.10 9.46 -9.86
N PHE A 26 4.54 8.85 -8.82
CA PHE A 26 3.43 7.90 -8.93
C PHE A 26 2.05 8.56 -9.09
N SER A 27 1.90 9.84 -8.75
CA SER A 27 0.59 10.50 -8.60
C SER A 27 -0.35 10.36 -9.82
N GLU A 28 0.19 10.37 -11.04
CA GLU A 28 -0.58 10.20 -12.28
C GLU A 28 -1.22 8.80 -12.41
N GLN A 29 -0.67 7.80 -11.71
CA GLN A 29 -1.04 6.39 -11.78
C GLN A 29 -1.95 5.98 -10.61
N PHE A 30 -2.09 6.85 -9.60
CA PHE A 30 -2.85 6.59 -8.38
C PHE A 30 -4.29 6.13 -8.65
N SER A 31 -4.99 6.82 -9.55
CA SER A 31 -6.38 6.48 -9.90
C SER A 31 -6.49 5.09 -10.52
N GLY A 32 -5.57 4.71 -11.41
CA GLY A 32 -5.58 3.40 -12.07
C GLY A 32 -5.27 2.26 -11.10
N VAL A 33 -4.34 2.47 -10.18
CA VAL A 33 -3.99 1.49 -9.15
C VAL A 33 -5.13 1.31 -8.15
N THR A 34 -5.72 2.41 -7.66
CA THR A 34 -6.86 2.31 -6.74
C THR A 34 -8.12 1.73 -7.39
N GLU A 35 -8.36 2.01 -8.67
CA GLU A 35 -9.40 1.31 -9.45
C GLU A 35 -9.13 -0.20 -9.54
N THR A 36 -7.86 -0.60 -9.67
CA THR A 36 -7.47 -2.01 -9.70
C THR A 36 -7.79 -2.71 -8.38
N LEU A 37 -7.58 -2.05 -7.23
CA LEU A 37 -7.97 -2.59 -5.92
C LEU A 37 -9.46 -2.90 -5.85
N VAL A 38 -10.30 -2.01 -6.38
CA VAL A 38 -11.76 -2.20 -6.42
C VAL A 38 -12.13 -3.33 -7.37
N ARG A 39 -11.58 -3.34 -8.58
CA ARG A 39 -11.85 -4.37 -9.60
C ARG A 39 -11.46 -5.77 -9.16
N GLN A 40 -10.40 -5.91 -8.38
CA GLN A 40 -9.95 -7.18 -7.82
C GLN A 40 -10.67 -7.57 -6.52
N GLY A 41 -11.60 -6.75 -6.03
CA GLY A 41 -12.38 -7.04 -4.83
C GLY A 41 -11.55 -7.01 -3.54
N LEU A 42 -10.47 -6.21 -3.50
CA LEU A 42 -9.76 -5.96 -2.25
C LEU A 42 -10.57 -5.00 -1.37
N LEU A 43 -11.29 -4.06 -1.98
CA LEU A 43 -12.18 -3.13 -1.28
C LEU A 43 -13.27 -2.66 -2.23
N GLU A 44 -14.38 -2.18 -1.70
CA GLU A 44 -15.47 -1.59 -2.47
C GLU A 44 -15.21 -0.11 -2.77
N LEU A 45 -15.91 0.42 -3.78
CA LEU A 45 -15.80 1.83 -4.15
C LEU A 45 -16.18 2.78 -3.00
N VAL A 46 -17.14 2.39 -2.17
CA VAL A 46 -17.57 3.18 -1.00
C VAL A 46 -16.48 3.22 0.08
N GLU A 47 -15.76 2.11 0.27
CA GLU A 47 -14.66 1.98 1.22
C GLU A 47 -13.44 2.77 0.72
N LEU A 48 -13.12 2.69 -0.57
CA LEU A 48 -12.09 3.52 -1.19
C LEU A 48 -12.36 5.00 -0.92
N LYS A 49 -13.59 5.45 -1.18
CA LYS A 49 -13.98 6.84 -0.97
C LYS A 49 -13.77 7.25 0.49
N LYS A 50 -14.19 6.42 1.45
CA LYS A 50 -14.00 6.67 2.88
C LYS A 50 -12.52 6.82 3.24
N ILE A 51 -11.66 5.89 2.76
CA ILE A 51 -10.22 5.94 2.98
C ILE A 51 -9.60 7.24 2.43
N LEU A 52 -10.02 7.67 1.24
CA LEU A 52 -9.53 8.91 0.61
C LEU A 52 -10.01 10.16 1.35
N ASP A 53 -11.30 10.22 1.72
CA ASP A 53 -11.89 11.34 2.45
C ASP A 53 -11.25 11.50 3.84
N GLU A 54 -10.95 10.38 4.51
CA GLU A 54 -10.26 10.34 5.81
C GLU A 54 -8.73 10.47 5.69
N LYS A 55 -8.19 10.57 4.47
CA LYS A 55 -6.75 10.67 4.19
C LYS A 55 -5.92 9.53 4.79
N LYS A 56 -6.48 8.32 4.83
CA LYS A 56 -5.83 7.09 5.35
C LYS A 56 -5.02 6.37 4.28
N VAL A 57 -4.24 7.14 3.51
CA VAL A 57 -3.32 6.64 2.50
C VAL A 57 -1.90 7.05 2.89
N TYR A 58 -1.04 6.07 3.13
CA TYR A 58 0.32 6.30 3.64
C TYR A 58 1.37 5.64 2.76
N TRP A 59 2.61 6.11 2.88
CA TRP A 59 3.75 5.67 2.10
C TRP A 59 4.88 5.22 3.02
N GLY A 60 5.44 4.04 2.77
CA GLY A 60 6.54 3.45 3.53
C GLY A 60 7.72 3.09 2.64
N GLY A 61 8.92 3.56 3.00
CA GLY A 61 10.16 3.17 2.34
C GLY A 61 10.80 1.97 3.03
N ILE A 62 11.12 0.94 2.26
CA ILE A 62 11.85 -0.24 2.72
C ILE A 62 13.34 -0.02 2.44
N LYS A 63 14.15 0.01 3.50
CA LYS A 63 15.58 0.37 3.41
C LYS A 63 16.51 -0.79 3.06
N LYS A 64 16.14 -2.02 3.41
CA LYS A 64 16.97 -3.22 3.24
C LYS A 64 16.09 -4.40 2.92
N ASP A 65 16.68 -5.39 2.25
CA ASP A 65 16.06 -6.69 1.99
C ASP A 65 14.74 -6.58 1.22
N PHE A 66 14.58 -5.55 0.38
CA PHE A 66 13.34 -5.30 -0.38
C PHE A 66 12.91 -6.52 -1.20
N GLU A 67 13.85 -7.17 -1.89
CA GLU A 67 13.60 -8.43 -2.63
C GLU A 67 13.08 -9.56 -1.74
N LYS A 68 13.53 -9.64 -0.48
CA LYS A 68 13.01 -10.63 0.47
C LYS A 68 11.60 -10.28 0.92
N VAL A 69 11.32 -8.98 1.11
CA VAL A 69 9.97 -8.49 1.45
C VAL A 69 8.99 -8.82 0.32
N LEU A 70 9.36 -8.60 -0.95
CA LEU A 70 8.53 -8.95 -2.10
C LEU A 70 8.12 -10.43 -2.15
N GLN A 71 8.91 -11.31 -1.54
CA GLN A 71 8.69 -12.76 -1.52
C GLN A 71 7.99 -13.24 -0.24
N ASN A 72 7.70 -12.35 0.71
CA ASN A 72 7.16 -12.72 2.02
C ASN A 72 5.95 -11.85 2.40
N SER A 73 4.76 -12.44 2.31
CA SER A 73 3.48 -11.78 2.63
C SER A 73 3.41 -11.27 4.06
N ASP A 74 3.97 -12.01 5.01
CA ASP A 74 3.89 -11.68 6.44
C ASP A 74 4.74 -10.44 6.71
N MET A 75 5.94 -10.38 6.13
CA MET A 75 6.80 -9.18 6.21
C MET A 75 6.15 -7.96 5.55
N ILE A 76 5.42 -8.14 4.45
CA ILE A 76 4.65 -7.05 3.82
C ILE A 76 3.58 -6.54 4.78
N GLY A 77 2.81 -7.45 5.39
CA GLY A 77 1.77 -7.12 6.37
C GLY A 77 2.32 -6.36 7.56
N ASP A 78 3.37 -6.88 8.19
CA ASP A 78 4.04 -6.26 9.34
C ASP A 78 4.53 -4.84 9.02
N LEU A 79 5.16 -4.65 7.86
CA LEU A 79 5.66 -3.34 7.43
C LEU A 79 4.53 -2.38 7.10
N ALA A 80 3.46 -2.84 6.44
CA ALA A 80 2.30 -2.03 6.14
C ALA A 80 1.62 -1.53 7.43
N TRP A 81 1.44 -2.42 8.40
CA TRP A 81 0.92 -2.07 9.72
C TRP A 81 1.83 -1.11 10.47
N GLN A 82 3.14 -1.35 10.48
CA GLN A 82 4.09 -0.44 11.11
C GLN A 82 3.99 0.97 10.54
N VAL A 83 3.88 1.10 9.21
CA VAL A 83 3.70 2.41 8.56
C VAL A 83 2.37 3.04 8.98
N PHE A 84 1.27 2.28 8.95
CA PHE A 84 -0.05 2.78 9.31
C PHE A 84 -0.15 3.25 10.77
N GLN A 85 0.46 2.51 11.70
CA GLN A 85 0.51 2.84 13.12
C GLN A 85 1.40 4.04 13.45
N ASN A 86 2.36 4.39 12.58
CA ASN A 86 3.10 5.65 12.75
C ASN A 86 2.20 6.88 12.56
N HIS A 87 1.02 6.71 11.95
CA HIS A 87 0.08 7.78 11.65
C HIS A 87 -1.27 7.63 12.38
N THR A 88 -1.53 6.48 13.00
CA THR A 88 -2.81 6.14 13.63
C THR A 88 -2.60 5.42 14.96
N ASN A 89 -3.62 5.38 15.82
CA ASN A 89 -3.59 4.60 17.08
C ASN A 89 -4.35 3.26 16.96
N ILE A 90 -4.48 2.72 15.75
CA ILE A 90 -5.25 1.49 15.49
C ILE A 90 -4.32 0.29 15.69
N GLU A 91 -4.79 -0.73 16.40
CA GLU A 91 -4.03 -1.97 16.61
C GLU A 91 -3.95 -2.78 15.31
N ALA A 92 -2.83 -3.49 15.13
CA ALA A 92 -2.60 -4.27 13.93
C ALA A 92 -3.45 -5.56 13.96
N SER A 93 -4.06 -5.89 12.83
CA SER A 93 -4.69 -7.18 12.57
C SER A 93 -3.77 -8.05 11.70
N GLU A 94 -4.05 -9.35 11.62
CA GLU A 94 -3.35 -10.25 10.69
C GLU A 94 -3.83 -10.07 9.24
N ASP A 95 -4.95 -9.38 9.04
CA ASP A 95 -5.61 -9.26 7.75
C ASP A 95 -5.03 -8.10 6.93
N VAL A 96 -4.15 -8.46 5.99
CA VAL A 96 -3.59 -7.56 4.98
C VAL A 96 -3.69 -8.22 3.61
N LYS A 97 -4.20 -7.48 2.61
CA LYS A 97 -4.12 -7.89 1.21
C LYS A 97 -3.17 -6.98 0.46
N ALA A 98 -2.25 -7.56 -0.29
CA ALA A 98 -1.25 -6.82 -1.04
C ALA A 98 -1.30 -7.11 -2.53
N LEU A 99 -1.13 -6.07 -3.35
CA LEU A 99 -0.78 -6.19 -4.77
C LEU A 99 0.66 -5.75 -4.97
N ILE A 100 1.42 -6.57 -5.69
CA ILE A 100 2.80 -6.28 -6.03
C ILE A 100 2.87 -5.90 -7.50
N TYR A 101 3.38 -4.71 -7.77
CA TYR A 101 3.70 -4.23 -9.10
C TYR A 101 5.20 -4.34 -9.32
N ASP A 102 5.59 -5.07 -10.36
CA ASP A 102 6.97 -5.21 -10.79
C ASP A 102 7.44 -3.94 -11.52
N GLY A 103 8.56 -3.36 -11.06
CA GLY A 103 9.15 -2.17 -11.65
C GLY A 103 9.62 -2.32 -13.09
N GLU A 104 9.88 -3.54 -13.56
CA GLU A 104 10.24 -3.79 -14.97
C GLU A 104 9.04 -3.63 -15.92
N GLN A 105 7.82 -3.77 -15.40
CA GLN A 105 6.58 -3.75 -16.18
C GLN A 105 5.71 -2.53 -15.88
N ALA A 106 5.88 -1.93 -14.70
CA ALA A 106 5.07 -0.81 -14.27
C ALA A 106 5.46 0.50 -15.00
N PRO A 107 4.49 1.32 -15.42
CA PRO A 107 4.75 2.54 -16.19
C PRO A 107 5.50 3.63 -15.39
N TRP A 108 5.62 3.48 -14.07
CA TRP A 108 6.37 4.37 -13.18
C TRP A 108 7.83 3.93 -12.93
N ASN A 109 8.25 2.80 -13.52
CA ASN A 109 9.62 2.26 -13.53
C ASN A 109 10.21 1.91 -12.15
N PHE A 110 9.38 1.52 -11.18
CA PHE A 110 9.87 0.98 -9.90
C PHE A 110 8.87 0.01 -9.29
N SER A 111 9.35 -0.93 -8.48
CA SER A 111 8.48 -1.91 -7.84
C SER A 111 7.70 -1.29 -6.69
N LEU A 112 6.40 -1.55 -6.64
CA LEU A 112 5.49 -0.96 -5.67
C LEU A 112 4.59 -2.04 -5.07
N ILE A 113 4.48 -2.04 -3.75
CA ILE A 113 3.57 -2.94 -3.01
C ILE A 113 2.41 -2.09 -2.49
N VAL A 114 1.19 -2.44 -2.85
CA VAL A 114 -0.02 -1.73 -2.45
C VAL A 114 -0.81 -2.61 -1.50
N CYS A 115 -0.84 -2.21 -0.24
CA CYS A 115 -1.45 -2.98 0.84
C CYS A 115 -2.78 -2.34 1.23
N VAL A 116 -3.81 -3.17 1.38
CA VAL A 116 -5.09 -2.81 2.01
C VAL A 116 -5.09 -3.47 3.39
N LEU A 117 -5.25 -2.65 4.41
CA LEU A 117 -5.31 -3.05 5.82
C LEU A 117 -6.77 -3.18 6.24
N TYR A 118 -7.10 -4.15 7.09
CA TYR A 118 -8.47 -4.39 7.56
C TYR A 118 -8.54 -4.43 9.08
N GLU A 119 -9.73 -4.18 9.64
CA GLU A 119 -10.01 -4.39 11.08
C GLU A 119 -9.79 -5.84 11.53
#